data_AF-A0A8T4S6S0-F1
#
_entry.id   AF-A0A8T4S6S0-F1
#
_cell.length_a   1.000
_cell.length_b   1.000
_cell.length_c   1.000
_cell.angle_alpha   90.00
_cell.angle_beta   90.00
_cell.angle_gamma   90.00
#
_symmetry.space_group_name_H-M   'P 1'
#
loop_
_entity.id
_entity.type
_entity.pdbx_description
1 polymer ?
#
loop_
_entity_poly.entity_id
_entity_poly.type
_entity_poly.pdbx_seq_one_letter_code
_entity_poly.pdbx_strand_id
1 'polypeptide(L)'
;MAGKEMHGGILIDFLEGLLKISNLVLSVIAGIIAASMFKISQERKSLRAWKVLIVVLLLFVVQQILGALRAFGIYSSPFLTHVNVSILLGFLIYAMALQIHTYLVEK
;
A
#
# COMPACT_ATOMS: atom_id res chain seq x y z
N MET A 1 -23.78 -20.55 -31.22
CA MET A 1 -23.03 -20.62 -29.94
C MET A 1 -22.42 -19.25 -29.57
N ALA A 2 -23.16 -18.14 -29.68
CA ALA A 2 -22.63 -16.78 -29.46
C ALA A 2 -23.11 -16.11 -28.14
N GLY A 3 -23.97 -16.78 -27.37
CA GLY A 3 -24.61 -16.18 -26.18
C GLY A 3 -23.85 -16.35 -24.86
N LYS A 4 -22.91 -17.31 -24.76
CA LYS A 4 -22.25 -17.63 -23.48
C LYS A 4 -21.04 -16.73 -23.19
N GLU A 5 -20.44 -16.13 -24.21
CA GLU A 5 -19.26 -15.25 -24.06
C GLU A 5 -19.65 -13.81 -23.71
N MET A 6 -20.85 -13.37 -24.08
CA MET A 6 -21.31 -11.99 -23.88
C MET A 6 -21.60 -11.67 -22.39
N HIS A 7 -21.99 -12.66 -21.58
CA HIS A 7 -22.21 -12.48 -20.14
C HIS A 7 -20.90 -12.46 -19.33
N GLY A 8 -19.84 -13.10 -19.83
CA GLY A 8 -18.54 -13.15 -19.15
C GLY A 8 -17.85 -11.78 -19.13
N GLY A 9 -17.90 -11.04 -20.24
CA GLY A 9 -17.29 -9.71 -20.35
C GLY A 9 -17.88 -8.70 -19.37
N ILE A 10 -19.20 -8.64 -19.26
CA ILE A 10 -19.90 -7.69 -18.36
C ILE A 10 -19.52 -7.94 -16.89
N LEU A 11 -19.39 -9.21 -16.48
CA LEU A 11 -19.01 -9.54 -15.11
C LEU A 11 -17.55 -9.13 -14.83
N ILE A 12 -16.64 -9.33 -15.80
CA ILE A 12 -15.23 -8.96 -15.68
C ILE A 12 -15.09 -7.43 -15.55
N ASP A 13 -15.77 -6.67 -16.41
CA ASP A 13 -15.73 -5.20 -16.39
C ASP A 13 -16.31 -4.65 -15.07
N PHE A 14 -17.40 -5.25 -14.58
CA PHE A 14 -17.98 -4.89 -13.29
C PHE A 14 -17.02 -5.17 -12.13
N LEU A 15 -16.38 -6.35 -12.11
CA LEU A 15 -15.43 -6.72 -11.07
C LEU A 15 -14.21 -5.80 -11.08
N GLU A 16 -13.73 -5.44 -12.26
CA GLU A 16 -12.61 -4.50 -12.42
C GLU A 16 -12.98 -3.09 -11.92
N GLY A 17 -14.19 -2.62 -12.23
CA GLY A 17 -14.72 -1.35 -11.70
C GLY A 17 -14.81 -1.37 -10.17
N LEU A 18 -15.29 -2.48 -9.60
CA LEU A 18 -15.39 -2.64 -8.14
C LEU A 18 -14.00 -2.63 -7.48
N LEU A 19 -13.04 -3.35 -8.05
CA LEU A 19 -11.64 -3.38 -7.59
C LEU A 19 -11.01 -1.99 -7.60
N LYS A 20 -11.26 -1.18 -8.64
CA LYS A 20 -10.78 0.20 -8.73
C LYS A 20 -11.34 1.08 -7.60
N ILE A 21 -12.64 0.99 -7.33
CA ILE A 21 -13.29 1.75 -6.25
C ILE A 21 -12.76 1.31 -4.88
N SER A 22 -12.63 -0.01 -4.64
CA SER A 22 -12.08 -0.53 -3.39
C SER A 22 -10.65 -0.03 -3.13
N ASN A 23 -9.79 -0.03 -4.16
CA ASN A 23 -8.42 0.48 -4.03
C ASN A 23 -8.38 1.97 -3.71
N LEU A 24 -9.26 2.77 -4.33
CA LEU A 24 -9.38 4.20 -4.01
C LEU A 24 -9.73 4.40 -2.52
N VAL A 25 -10.76 3.71 -2.03
CA VAL A 25 -11.21 3.80 -0.63
C VAL A 25 -10.11 3.36 0.34
N LEU A 26 -9.45 2.24 0.05
CA LEU A 26 -8.33 1.74 0.86
C LEU A 26 -7.18 2.75 0.93
N SER A 27 -6.86 3.44 -0.17
CA SER A 27 -5.79 4.45 -0.17
C SER A 27 -6.13 5.65 0.73
N VAL A 28 -7.39 6.08 0.76
CA VAL A 28 -7.85 7.18 1.63
C VAL A 28 -7.76 6.79 3.10
N ILE A 29 -8.25 5.60 3.45
CA ILE A 29 -8.19 5.09 4.83
C ILE A 29 -6.72 4.97 5.28
N ALA A 30 -5.85 4.41 4.43
CA ALA A 30 -4.42 4.31 4.73
C ALA A 30 -3.78 5.69 4.95
N GLY A 31 -4.14 6.70 4.15
CA GLY A 31 -3.68 8.07 4.32
C GLY A 31 -4.12 8.69 5.66
N ILE A 32 -5.36 8.46 6.08
CA ILE A 32 -5.88 8.94 7.37
C ILE A 32 -5.14 8.28 8.53
N ILE A 33 -4.91 6.97 8.46
CA ILE A 33 -4.15 6.23 9.48
C ILE A 33 -2.73 6.80 9.57
N ALA A 34 -2.04 6.95 8.43
CA ALA A 34 -0.70 7.52 8.36
C ALA A 34 -0.62 8.92 8.98
N ALA A 35 -1.58 9.80 8.67
CA ALA A 35 -1.62 11.16 9.20
C ALA A 35 -1.86 11.19 10.72
N SER A 36 -2.79 10.38 11.23
CA SER A 36 -3.07 10.29 12.67
C SER A 36 -1.85 9.77 13.45
N MET A 37 -1.16 8.79 12.87
CA MET A 37 0.07 8.20 13.37
C MET A 37 1.18 9.26 13.47
N PHE A 38 1.39 10.05 12.40
CA PHE A 38 2.42 11.09 12.38
C PHE A 38 2.25 12.14 13.48
N LYS A 39 1.00 12.50 13.81
CA LYS A 39 0.70 13.46 14.88
C LYS A 39 1.14 12.93 16.26
N ILE A 40 0.84 11.67 16.56
CA ILE A 40 1.21 11.03 17.84
C ILE A 40 2.72 10.79 17.92
N SER A 41 3.37 10.54 16.79
CA SER A 41 4.81 10.32 16.71
C SER A 41 5.63 11.51 17.22
N GLN A 42 5.26 12.75 16.91
CA GLN A 42 6.10 13.91 17.23
C GLN A 42 6.31 14.14 18.73
N GLU A 43 5.45 13.57 19.59
CA GLU A 43 5.48 13.82 21.03
C GLU A 43 6.49 12.94 21.81
N ARG A 44 7.00 11.84 21.23
CA ARG A 44 7.98 10.96 21.92
C ARG A 44 9.32 10.99 21.21
N LYS A 45 10.44 11.29 21.88
CA LYS A 45 11.80 11.39 21.29
C LYS A 45 12.41 10.07 20.73
N SER A 46 11.78 8.91 20.92
CA SER A 46 12.27 7.57 20.53
C SER A 46 11.89 7.18 19.07
N LEU A 47 12.25 8.01 18.07
CA LEU A 47 11.63 7.96 16.73
C LEU A 47 12.51 7.45 15.59
N ARG A 48 13.58 6.69 15.86
CA ARG A 48 14.33 6.08 14.75
C ARG A 48 13.43 5.15 13.91
N ALA A 49 12.54 4.38 14.55
CA ALA A 49 11.58 3.52 13.86
C ALA A 49 10.53 4.30 13.05
N TRP A 50 10.12 5.47 13.53
CA TRP A 50 9.14 6.31 12.84
C TRP A 50 9.67 6.95 11.56
N LYS A 51 10.94 7.34 11.53
CA LYS A 51 11.58 7.80 10.28
C LYS A 51 11.54 6.72 9.21
N VAL A 52 11.79 5.46 9.59
CA VAL A 52 11.68 4.31 8.67
C VAL A 52 10.23 4.13 8.23
N LEU A 53 9.26 4.17 9.16
CA LEU A 53 7.84 4.02 8.86
C LEU A 53 7.34 5.05 7.85
N ILE A 54 7.76 6.31 7.96
CA ILE A 54 7.42 7.37 7.01
C ILE A 54 7.94 7.05 5.61
N VAL A 55 9.18 6.54 5.50
CA VAL A 55 9.74 6.11 4.22
C VAL A 55 8.92 4.95 3.64
N VAL A 56 8.49 3.99 4.46
CA VAL A 56 7.62 2.89 4.02
C VAL A 56 6.27 3.40 3.52
N LEU A 57 5.67 4.35 4.23
CA LEU A 57 4.39 4.96 3.85
C LEU A 57 4.50 5.74 2.53
N LEU A 58 5.61 6.45 2.30
CA LEU A 58 5.87 7.11 1.02
C LEU A 58 6.00 6.09 -0.12
N LEU A 59 6.76 5.00 0.08
CA LEU A 59 6.85 3.91 -0.89
C LEU A 59 5.49 3.25 -1.15
N PHE A 60 4.65 3.11 -0.11
CA PHE A 60 3.29 2.61 -0.24
C PHE A 60 2.43 3.50 -1.12
N VAL A 61 2.49 4.83 -0.92
CA VAL A 61 1.73 5.79 -1.74
C VAL A 61 2.18 5.71 -3.20
N VAL A 62 3.48 5.65 -3.48
CA VAL A 62 3.99 5.47 -4.85
C VAL A 62 3.47 4.17 -5.45
N GLN A 63 3.46 3.08 -4.69
CA GLN A 63 2.91 1.81 -5.15
C GLN A 63 1.41 1.90 -5.47
N GLN A 64 0.63 2.64 -4.67
CA GLN A 64 -0.79 2.83 -4.94
C GLN A 64 -1.03 3.66 -6.21
N ILE A 65 -0.20 4.68 -6.46
CA ILE A 65 -0.24 5.45 -7.71
C ILE A 65 0.07 4.54 -8.90
N LEU A 66 1.11 3.71 -8.82
CA LEU A 66 1.46 2.74 -9.87
C LEU A 66 0.35 1.70 -10.08
N GLY A 67 -0.27 1.24 -8.99
CA GLY A 67 -1.42 0.33 -9.03
C GLY A 67 -2.63 0.96 -9.72
N ALA A 68 -2.92 2.23 -9.42
CA ALA A 68 -3.97 2.99 -10.08
C ALA A 68 -3.69 3.21 -11.57
N LEU A 69 -2.46 3.63 -11.93
CA LEU A 69 -2.04 3.80 -13.33
C LEU A 69 -2.17 2.50 -14.13
N ARG A 70 -1.83 1.35 -13.52
CA ARG A 70 -2.04 0.04 -14.12
C ARG A 70 -3.52 -0.28 -14.31
N ALA A 71 -4.36 0.02 -13.32
CA ALA A 71 -5.79 -0.19 -13.41
C ALA A 71 -6.42 0.66 -14.52
N PHE A 72 -5.94 1.88 -14.77
CA PHE A 72 -6.38 2.71 -15.88
C PHE A 72 -5.79 2.32 -17.25
N GLY A 73 -4.98 1.26 -17.31
CA GLY A 73 -4.35 0.81 -18.56
C GLY A 73 -3.27 1.75 -19.11
N ILE A 74 -2.84 2.75 -18.34
CA ILE A 74 -1.82 3.73 -18.76
C ILE A 74 -0.43 3.08 -18.80
N TYR A 75 -0.17 2.12 -17.92
CA TYR A 75 1.11 1.41 -17.87
C TYR A 75 0.93 -0.03 -17.37
N SER A 76 1.41 -1.03 -18.12
CA SER A 76 1.32 -2.45 -17.76
C SER A 76 2.70 -3.10 -17.75
N SER A 77 3.40 -3.01 -16.63
CA SER A 77 4.60 -3.81 -16.37
C SER A 77 4.37 -4.73 -15.16
N PRO A 78 4.31 -6.07 -15.36
CA PRO A 78 4.16 -7.03 -14.27
C PRO A 78 5.32 -6.97 -13.26
N PHE A 79 6.52 -6.63 -13.72
CA PHE A 79 7.73 -6.70 -12.91
C PHE A 79 7.79 -5.64 -11.81
N LEU A 80 7.35 -4.41 -12.10
CA LEU A 80 7.41 -3.30 -11.14
C LEU A 80 6.49 -3.52 -9.92
N THR A 81 5.38 -4.23 -10.12
CA THR A 81 4.40 -4.42 -9.03
C THR A 81 4.93 -5.40 -7.99
N HIS A 82 5.56 -6.50 -8.42
CA HIS A 82 6.13 -7.49 -7.51
C HIS A 82 7.35 -6.96 -6.75
N VAL A 83 8.27 -6.30 -7.44
CA VAL A 83 9.49 -5.76 -6.83
C VAL A 83 9.15 -4.74 -5.75
N ASN A 84 8.21 -3.83 -6.01
CA ASN A 84 7.81 -2.83 -5.03
C ASN A 84 7.13 -3.43 -3.80
N VAL A 85 6.27 -4.45 -3.95
CA VAL A 85 5.63 -5.11 -2.80
C VAL A 85 6.67 -5.82 -1.94
N SER A 86 7.65 -6.51 -2.55
CA SER A 86 8.72 -7.18 -1.81
C SER A 86 9.60 -6.18 -1.04
N ILE A 87 9.97 -5.06 -1.67
CA ILE A 87 10.75 -4.00 -1.01
C ILE A 87 9.97 -3.42 0.18
N LEU A 88 8.68 -3.13 -0.03
CA LEU A 88 7.82 -2.59 1.01
C LEU A 88 7.70 -3.53 2.21
N LEU A 89 7.51 -4.82 1.96
CA LEU A 89 7.46 -5.84 2.99
C LEU A 89 8.78 -5.92 3.77
N GLY A 90 9.92 -5.88 3.07
CA GLY A 90 11.25 -5.86 3.70
C GLY A 90 11.45 -4.66 4.62
N PHE A 91 11.04 -3.47 4.18
CA PHE A 91 11.08 -2.27 5.00
C PHE A 91 10.14 -2.34 6.22
N LEU A 92 8.96 -2.95 6.06
CA LEU A 92 8.00 -3.13 7.14
C LEU A 92 8.54 -4.08 8.23
N ILE A 93 9.13 -5.21 7.81
CA ILE A 93 9.79 -6.16 8.71
C ILE A 93 10.94 -5.49 9.46
N TYR A 94 11.76 -4.71 8.75
CA TYR A 94 12.87 -3.98 9.35
C TYR A 94 12.38 -2.94 10.38
N ALA A 95 11.33 -2.18 10.05
CA ALA A 95 10.73 -1.21 10.98
C ALA A 95 10.20 -1.90 12.25
N MET A 96 9.52 -3.05 12.10
CA MET A 96 9.03 -3.83 13.23
C MET A 96 10.17 -4.39 14.10
N ALA A 97 11.22 -4.94 13.48
CA ALA A 97 12.38 -5.45 14.20
C ALA A 97 13.06 -4.34 15.02
N LEU A 98 13.22 -3.15 14.43
CA LEU A 98 13.78 -1.99 15.13
C LEU A 98 12.90 -1.53 16.30
N GLN A 99 11.58 -1.55 16.12
CA GLN A 99 10.62 -1.19 17.18
C GLN A 99 10.68 -2.20 18.34
N ILE A 100 10.73 -3.50 18.06
CA ILE A 100 10.85 -4.56 19.08
C ILE A 100 12.16 -4.42 19.85
N HIS A 101 13.28 -4.21 19.16
CA HIS A 101 14.58 -4.00 19.80
C HIS A 101 14.55 -2.78 20.73
N THR A 102 13.94 -1.68 20.29
CA THR A 102 13.81 -0.46 21.10
C THR A 102 12.99 -0.72 22.37
N TYR A 103 11.87 -1.45 22.24
CA TYR A 103 11.02 -1.81 23.38
C TYR A 103 11.71 -2.73 24.41
N LEU A 104 12.59 -3.63 23.96
CA LEU A 104 13.32 -4.53 24.85
C LEU A 104 14.48 -3.83 25.60
N VAL A 105 15.08 -2.78 25.02
CA VAL A 105 16.20 -2.06 25.63
C VAL A 105 15.76 -1.03 26.66
N GLU A 106 14.57 -0.45 26.50
CA GLU A 106 14.01 0.54 27.45
C GLU A 106 13.37 -0.09 28.70
N LYS A 107 13.35 -1.43 28.79
CA LYS A 107 12.75 -2.17 29.90
C LYS A 107 13.81 -2.75 30.83
#